data_AF-A0A067DD90-F1
#
_entry.id   AF-A0A067DD90-F1
#
_cell.length_a   1.000
_cell.length_b   1.000
_cell.length_c   1.000
_cell.angle_alpha   90.00
_cell.angle_beta   90.00
_cell.angle_gamma   90.00
#
_symmetry.space_group_name_H-M   'P 1'
#
loop_
_entity.id
_entity.type
_entity.pdbx_description
1 polymer ?
#
loop_
_entity_poly.entity_id
_entity_poly.type
_entity_poly.pdbx_seq_one_letter_code
_entity_poly.pdbx_strand_id
1 'polypeptide(L)'
;MEENDCDSWEKASDNEDSYVDEIDEEDYYMSGFISKLQFRKDISKAHWNNELGMAEVVEKKGKMWTTTGIVRNGKTYCSIEETLFLAEIGALYLLDNNDLCLPLKEIYEKIANEKSGCSWELFEVYRHLKSLGYIVGRHGVPWIVKIPKGRDINITSDPVSLQVTPKRHGVMDVEPKEESSLVALFYNIQINEVRPVFDVYLPNRKFKKSCPGDPSFLLYLTCKYV
;
A
#
# COMPACT_ATOMS: atom_id res chain seq x y z
N MET A 1 -45.51 -8.21 -75.00
CA MET A 1 -44.29 -7.84 -74.28
C MET A 1 -44.55 -8.27 -72.84
N GLU A 2 -44.44 -9.58 -72.58
CA GLU A 2 -43.19 -10.25 -72.16
C GLU A 2 -42.70 -9.67 -70.82
N GLU A 3 -42.29 -10.39 -69.79
CA GLU A 3 -42.34 -11.79 -69.36
C GLU A 3 -41.60 -11.78 -68.00
N ASN A 4 -41.81 -12.82 -67.19
CA ASN A 4 -40.85 -13.40 -66.25
C ASN A 4 -40.85 -13.11 -64.73
N ASP A 5 -40.80 -14.27 -64.06
CA ASP A 5 -40.73 -14.65 -62.67
C ASP A 5 -39.32 -14.56 -62.04
N CYS A 6 -39.32 -14.62 -60.72
CA CYS A 6 -38.39 -15.27 -59.76
C CYS A 6 -36.86 -14.95 -59.72
N ASP A 7 -36.43 -14.67 -58.48
CA ASP A 7 -35.10 -14.80 -57.83
C ASP A 7 -33.88 -14.02 -58.35
N SER A 8 -33.21 -13.28 -57.44
CA SER A 8 -31.79 -13.49 -57.06
C SER A 8 -31.28 -12.40 -56.09
N TRP A 9 -30.20 -12.71 -55.37
CA TRP A 9 -29.70 -12.18 -54.10
C TRP A 9 -28.86 -10.87 -54.14
N GLU A 10 -28.63 -10.35 -52.91
CA GLU A 10 -27.46 -9.61 -52.38
C GLU A 10 -27.48 -8.07 -52.22
N LYS A 11 -27.48 -7.70 -50.91
CA LYS A 11 -26.54 -6.84 -50.16
C LYS A 11 -26.65 -5.30 -50.08
N ALA A 12 -26.29 -4.88 -48.86
CA ALA A 12 -25.75 -3.60 -48.37
C ALA A 12 -26.79 -2.52 -48.03
N SER A 13 -26.62 -1.64 -47.05
CA SER A 13 -25.74 -1.46 -45.88
C SER A 13 -26.30 -0.22 -45.14
N ASP A 14 -25.85 -0.01 -43.90
CA ASP A 14 -25.85 1.27 -43.16
C ASP A 14 -27.11 1.66 -42.38
N ASN A 15 -27.19 1.15 -41.14
CA ASN A 15 -27.75 1.92 -40.03
C ASN A 15 -26.58 2.40 -39.15
N GLU A 16 -26.36 3.70 -39.12
CA GLU A 16 -25.60 4.38 -38.06
C GLU A 16 -26.45 4.35 -36.78
N ASP A 17 -26.05 3.54 -35.79
CA ASP A 17 -26.50 3.69 -34.41
C ASP A 17 -25.36 4.33 -33.61
N SER A 18 -25.58 5.57 -33.20
CA SER A 18 -24.75 6.29 -32.25
C SER A 18 -24.91 5.68 -30.86
N TYR A 19 -23.97 4.83 -30.44
CA TYR A 19 -23.83 4.46 -29.05
C TYR A 19 -23.23 5.63 -28.27
N VAL A 20 -24.07 6.26 -27.45
CA VAL A 20 -23.62 7.14 -26.37
C VAL A 20 -23.14 6.19 -25.27
N ASP A 21 -21.83 5.99 -25.16
CA ASP A 21 -21.25 5.31 -24.00
C ASP A 21 -21.53 6.21 -22.79
N GLU A 22 -22.38 5.73 -21.89
CA GLU A 22 -22.52 6.26 -20.54
C GLU A 22 -21.18 6.02 -19.83
N ILE A 23 -20.28 7.02 -19.93
CA ILE A 23 -19.03 7.04 -19.18
C ILE A 23 -19.40 7.14 -17.70
N ASP A 24 -19.14 6.05 -16.98
CA ASP A 24 -19.33 5.93 -15.54
C ASP A 24 -18.54 7.05 -14.82
N GLU A 25 -19.22 7.91 -14.06
CA GLU A 25 -18.61 9.08 -13.40
C GLU A 25 -17.52 8.67 -12.38
N GLU A 26 -17.47 7.40 -12.00
CA GLU A 26 -16.47 6.82 -11.10
C GLU A 26 -15.09 6.66 -11.77
N ASP A 27 -15.04 6.42 -13.08
CA ASP A 27 -13.79 6.27 -13.85
C ASP A 27 -13.06 7.62 -14.05
N TYR A 28 -13.80 8.73 -14.05
CA TYR A 28 -13.24 10.06 -14.25
C TYR A 28 -12.38 10.51 -13.06
N TYR A 29 -12.77 10.14 -11.83
CA TYR A 29 -11.99 10.44 -10.63
C TYR A 29 -10.70 9.62 -10.56
N MET A 30 -10.69 8.38 -11.07
CA MET A 30 -9.51 7.51 -11.06
C MET A 30 -8.48 7.85 -12.14
N SER A 31 -8.93 8.39 -13.27
CA SER A 31 -8.05 8.77 -14.39
C SER A 31 -7.09 9.93 -14.06
N GLY A 32 -7.51 10.86 -13.19
CA GLY A 32 -6.71 12.01 -12.79
C GLY A 32 -5.43 11.69 -12.00
N PHE A 33 -5.43 10.60 -11.22
CA PHE A 33 -4.33 10.26 -10.29
C PHE A 33 -3.18 9.47 -10.93
N ILE A 34 -3.45 8.70 -11.97
CA ILE A 34 -2.49 7.72 -12.55
C ILE A 34 -1.50 8.40 -13.52
N SER A 35 -1.87 9.56 -14.07
CA SER A 35 -1.18 10.20 -15.19
C SER A 35 0.28 10.62 -14.95
N LYS A 36 0.75 10.72 -13.69
CA LYS A 36 2.14 11.09 -13.36
C LYS A 36 3.08 9.93 -13.00
N LEU A 37 2.58 8.70 -12.88
CA LEU A 37 3.35 7.53 -12.42
C LEU A 37 3.45 6.43 -13.49
N GLN A 38 3.60 6.80 -14.77
CA GLN A 38 3.71 5.82 -15.83
C GLN A 38 5.09 5.12 -15.84
N PHE A 39 5.17 3.96 -15.20
CA PHE A 39 6.30 3.03 -15.29
C PHE A 39 6.31 2.31 -16.64
N ARG A 40 6.63 3.01 -17.73
CA ARG A 40 6.69 2.39 -19.07
C ARG A 40 8.05 1.70 -19.29
N LYS A 41 8.26 0.53 -18.65
CA LYS A 41 9.10 -0.64 -19.05
C LYS A 41 9.65 -1.46 -17.88
N ASP A 42 9.67 -0.90 -16.68
CA ASP A 42 10.44 -1.44 -15.54
C ASP A 42 9.49 -2.00 -14.46
N ILE A 43 8.97 -3.20 -14.69
CA ILE A 43 8.03 -3.87 -13.78
C ILE A 43 8.80 -4.79 -12.84
N SER A 44 8.59 -4.60 -11.53
CA SER A 44 9.18 -5.44 -10.49
C SER A 44 8.37 -6.71 -10.28
N LYS A 45 8.94 -7.71 -9.60
CA LYS A 45 8.23 -8.96 -9.26
C LYS A 45 8.40 -9.30 -7.79
N ALA A 46 7.37 -9.85 -7.18
CA ALA A 46 7.39 -10.31 -5.79
C ALA A 46 6.57 -11.59 -5.59
N HIS A 47 6.93 -12.40 -4.59
CA HIS A 47 6.11 -13.54 -4.14
C HIS A 47 5.44 -13.21 -2.81
N TRP A 48 4.17 -13.58 -2.67
CA TRP A 48 3.46 -13.39 -1.41
C TRP A 48 3.88 -14.43 -0.37
N ASN A 49 4.35 -13.97 0.79
CA ASN A 49 4.62 -14.82 1.95
C ASN A 49 3.43 -14.73 2.92
N ASN A 50 2.63 -15.81 2.99
CA ASN A 50 1.46 -15.91 3.85
C ASN A 50 1.79 -15.86 5.35
N GLU A 51 2.95 -16.40 5.76
CA GLU A 51 3.35 -16.44 7.17
C GLU A 51 3.73 -15.04 7.67
N LEU A 52 4.39 -14.26 6.83
CA LEU A 52 4.80 -12.88 7.16
C LEU A 52 3.71 -11.84 6.86
N GLY A 53 2.70 -12.18 6.05
CA GLY A 53 1.72 -11.23 5.53
C GLY A 53 2.36 -10.15 4.65
N MET A 54 3.42 -10.49 3.91
CA MET A 54 4.22 -9.56 3.12
C MET A 54 4.66 -10.17 1.79
N ALA A 55 4.87 -9.34 0.78
CA ALA A 55 5.43 -9.77 -0.51
C ALA A 55 6.97 -9.67 -0.49
N GLU A 56 7.68 -10.78 -0.72
CA GLU A 56 9.12 -10.79 -0.94
C GLU A 56 9.44 -10.34 -2.37
N VAL A 57 10.16 -9.23 -2.51
CA VAL A 57 10.53 -8.68 -3.82
C VAL A 57 11.74 -9.43 -4.38
N VAL A 58 11.50 -10.22 -5.42
CA VAL A 58 12.52 -11.04 -6.11
C VAL A 58 13.18 -10.30 -7.26
N GLU A 59 12.47 -9.40 -7.93
CA GLU A 59 13.03 -8.58 -9.01
C GLU A 59 12.69 -7.11 -8.76
N LYS A 60 13.72 -6.27 -8.58
CA LYS A 60 13.56 -4.82 -8.33
C LYS A 60 13.84 -4.05 -9.61
N LYS A 61 12.85 -3.27 -10.06
CA LYS A 61 12.99 -2.33 -11.16
C LYS A 61 12.64 -0.90 -10.74
N GLY A 62 13.27 0.08 -11.37
CA GLY A 62 13.07 1.49 -11.07
C GLY A 62 13.66 1.95 -9.72
N LYS A 63 13.51 3.24 -9.44
CA LYS A 63 14.10 3.92 -8.27
C LYS A 63 13.20 3.95 -7.03
N MET A 64 11.96 3.49 -7.15
CA MET A 64 10.95 3.48 -6.08
C MET A 64 11.40 2.69 -4.84
N TRP A 65 12.25 1.67 -5.02
CA TRP A 65 12.78 0.83 -3.95
C TRP A 65 13.67 1.57 -2.94
N THR A 66 14.06 2.81 -3.23
CA THR A 66 14.72 3.69 -2.26
C THR A 66 13.78 4.13 -1.14
N THR A 67 12.47 4.22 -1.42
CA THR A 67 11.43 4.77 -0.53
C THR A 67 10.27 3.81 -0.26
N THR A 68 10.28 2.62 -0.86
CA THR A 68 9.22 1.61 -0.71
C THR A 68 9.82 0.28 -0.26
N GLY A 69 9.12 -0.44 0.61
CA GLY A 69 9.47 -1.73 1.17
C GLY A 69 10.51 -1.64 2.30
N ILE A 70 10.51 -2.64 3.17
CA ILE A 70 11.50 -2.81 4.23
C ILE A 70 12.58 -3.80 3.82
N VAL A 71 13.77 -3.71 4.42
CA VAL A 71 14.88 -4.64 4.17
C VAL A 71 15.08 -5.51 5.39
N ARG A 72 14.81 -6.82 5.27
CA ARG A 72 15.05 -7.82 6.32
C ARG A 72 16.05 -8.84 5.83
N ASN A 73 17.17 -8.98 6.55
CA ASN A 73 18.24 -9.93 6.21
C ASN A 73 18.70 -9.84 4.73
N GLY A 74 18.84 -8.62 4.20
CA GLY A 74 19.25 -8.38 2.81
C GLY A 74 18.15 -8.56 1.75
N LYS A 75 17.02 -9.17 2.11
CA LYS A 75 15.84 -9.29 1.25
C LYS A 75 14.91 -8.08 1.43
N THR A 76 14.12 -7.75 0.42
CA THR A 76 13.15 -6.66 0.50
C THR A 76 11.75 -7.21 0.54
N TYR A 77 10.94 -6.65 1.44
CA TYR A 77 9.55 -7.03 1.64
C TYR A 77 8.66 -5.81 1.48
N CYS A 78 7.51 -6.01 0.84
CA CYS A 78 6.42 -5.05 0.79
C CYS A 78 5.29 -5.50 1.70
N SER A 79 4.73 -4.55 2.43
CA SER A 79 3.41 -4.69 3.06
C SER A 79 2.31 -4.86 2.01
N ILE A 80 1.08 -5.21 2.45
CA ILE A 80 -0.04 -5.39 1.53
C ILE A 80 -0.41 -4.08 0.82
N GLU A 81 -0.41 -2.95 1.52
CA GLU A 81 -0.73 -1.63 0.95
C GLU A 81 0.31 -1.19 -0.07
N GLU A 82 1.59 -1.46 0.20
CA GLU A 82 2.67 -1.22 -0.77
C GLU A 82 2.51 -2.11 -2.00
N THR A 83 2.18 -3.39 -1.79
CA THR A 83 2.02 -4.37 -2.87
C THR A 83 0.85 -3.98 -3.78
N LEU A 84 -0.29 -3.67 -3.20
CA LEU A 84 -1.49 -3.30 -3.95
C LEU A 84 -1.29 -2.00 -4.71
N PHE A 85 -0.77 -0.96 -4.07
CA PHE A 85 -0.49 0.32 -4.75
C PHE A 85 0.45 0.14 -5.94
N LEU A 86 1.51 -0.65 -5.78
CA LEU A 86 2.45 -0.90 -6.87
C LEU A 86 1.82 -1.75 -7.99
N ALA A 87 0.93 -2.68 -7.66
CA ALA A 87 0.20 -3.45 -8.66
C ALA A 87 -0.78 -2.56 -9.45
N GLU A 88 -1.55 -1.69 -8.77
CA GLU A 88 -2.51 -0.77 -9.40
C GLU A 88 -1.85 0.18 -10.41
N ILE A 89 -0.67 0.69 -10.10
CA ILE A 89 0.07 1.59 -11.00
C ILE A 89 0.92 0.83 -12.04
N GLY A 90 0.83 -0.51 -12.10
CA GLY A 90 1.55 -1.36 -13.04
C GLY A 90 3.07 -1.46 -12.79
N ALA A 91 3.52 -1.20 -11.56
CA ALA A 91 4.93 -1.22 -11.16
C ALA A 91 5.40 -2.56 -10.57
N LEU A 92 4.48 -3.45 -10.21
CA LEU A 92 4.78 -4.73 -9.57
C LEU A 92 3.83 -5.83 -10.06
N TYR A 93 4.40 -6.99 -10.41
CA TYR A 93 3.66 -8.24 -10.51
C TYR A 93 3.82 -9.05 -9.23
N LEU A 94 2.69 -9.38 -8.60
CA LEU A 94 2.66 -10.35 -7.53
C LEU A 94 2.54 -11.74 -8.15
N LEU A 95 3.46 -12.64 -7.82
CA LEU A 95 3.54 -13.98 -8.38
C LEU A 95 2.98 -15.00 -7.39
N ASP A 96 2.32 -16.02 -7.92
CA ASP A 96 1.91 -17.21 -7.18
C ASP A 96 3.10 -18.18 -6.97
N ASN A 97 2.81 -19.39 -6.49
CA ASN A 97 3.81 -20.44 -6.28
C ASN A 97 4.33 -21.07 -7.59
N ASN A 98 3.67 -20.80 -8.73
CA ASN A 98 4.01 -21.31 -10.04
C ASN A 98 4.62 -20.22 -10.94
N ASP A 99 5.07 -19.10 -10.35
CA ASP A 99 5.61 -17.92 -11.04
C ASP A 99 4.61 -17.24 -12.01
N LEU A 100 3.31 -17.47 -11.83
CA LEU A 100 2.25 -16.81 -12.60
C LEU A 100 1.84 -15.50 -11.94
N CYS A 101 1.56 -14.48 -12.75
CA CYS A 101 1.08 -13.20 -12.24
C CYS A 101 -0.33 -13.35 -11.70
N LEU A 102 -0.50 -12.99 -10.43
CA LEU A 102 -1.80 -12.88 -9.79
C LEU A 102 -2.60 -11.73 -10.41
N PRO A 103 -3.89 -11.93 -10.72
CA PRO A 103 -4.76 -10.85 -11.12
C PRO A 103 -4.97 -9.88 -9.95
N LEU A 104 -5.21 -8.60 -10.25
CA LEU A 104 -5.38 -7.55 -9.25
C LEU A 104 -6.49 -7.89 -8.23
N LYS A 105 -7.56 -8.55 -8.68
CA LYS A 105 -8.65 -9.05 -7.84
C LYS A 105 -8.16 -9.91 -6.68
N GLU A 106 -7.22 -10.82 -6.92
CA GLU A 106 -6.66 -11.68 -5.87
C GLU A 106 -5.80 -10.90 -4.87
N ILE A 107 -5.24 -9.76 -5.28
CA ILE A 107 -4.52 -8.86 -4.38
C ILE A 107 -5.52 -8.08 -3.49
N TYR A 108 -6.65 -7.64 -4.05
CA TYR A 108 -7.72 -7.03 -3.27
C TYR A 108 -8.30 -7.97 -2.21
N GLU A 109 -8.49 -9.25 -2.55
CA GLU A 109 -8.94 -10.26 -1.60
C GLU A 109 -7.95 -10.45 -0.43
N LYS A 110 -6.65 -10.22 -0.65
CA LYS A 110 -5.64 -10.23 0.43
C LYS A 110 -5.76 -9.04 1.37
N ILE A 111 -6.20 -7.87 0.90
CA ILE A 111 -6.42 -6.70 1.77
C ILE A 111 -7.70 -6.88 2.60
N ALA A 112 -8.74 -7.45 1.99
CA ALA A 112 -9.99 -7.78 2.67
C ALA A 112 -9.81 -8.84 3.76
N ASN A 113 -8.73 -9.61 3.70
CA ASN A 113 -8.35 -10.52 4.77
C ASN A 113 -7.79 -9.75 5.97
N GLU A 114 -8.44 -9.89 7.12
CA GLU A 114 -8.09 -9.21 8.39
C GLU A 114 -6.64 -9.47 8.86
N LYS A 115 -6.01 -10.55 8.38
CA LYS A 115 -4.62 -10.91 8.74
C LYS A 115 -3.54 -10.09 8.04
N SER A 116 -3.91 -9.23 7.09
CA SER A 116 -2.96 -8.44 6.29
C SER A 116 -2.38 -7.22 7.03
N GLY A 117 -3.02 -6.83 8.14
CA GLY A 117 -2.61 -5.69 8.97
C GLY A 117 -2.83 -4.32 8.30
N CYS A 118 -3.68 -4.25 7.26
CA CYS A 118 -4.10 -3.00 6.62
C CYS A 118 -5.60 -3.08 6.29
N SER A 119 -6.37 -2.05 6.65
CA SER A 119 -7.76 -1.91 6.24
C SER A 119 -7.87 -1.15 4.93
N TRP A 120 -9.06 -1.14 4.33
CA TRP A 120 -9.33 -0.36 3.10
C TRP A 120 -9.13 1.13 3.31
N GLU A 121 -9.54 1.68 4.45
CA GLU A 121 -9.36 3.09 4.79
C GLU A 121 -7.87 3.44 4.88
N LEU A 122 -7.07 2.57 5.47
CA LEU A 122 -5.61 2.75 5.53
C LEU A 122 -4.98 2.68 4.14
N PHE A 123 -5.46 1.78 3.29
CA PHE A 123 -4.99 1.67 1.92
C PHE A 123 -5.29 2.95 1.13
N GLU A 124 -6.50 3.50 1.21
CA GLU A 124 -6.86 4.74 0.50
C GLU A 124 -5.98 5.93 0.93
N VAL A 125 -5.74 6.08 2.24
CA VAL A 125 -4.84 7.14 2.73
C VAL A 125 -3.41 6.90 2.25
N TYR A 126 -2.91 5.65 2.32
CA TYR A 126 -1.60 5.29 1.81
C TYR A 126 -1.47 5.61 0.31
N ARG A 127 -2.45 5.17 -0.50
CA ARG A 127 -2.54 5.41 -1.95
C ARG A 127 -2.52 6.90 -2.28
N HIS A 128 -3.30 7.70 -1.56
CA HIS A 128 -3.34 9.14 -1.74
C HIS A 128 -1.98 9.80 -1.45
N LEU A 129 -1.38 9.51 -0.28
CA LEU A 129 -0.08 10.06 0.11
C LEU A 129 1.03 9.66 -0.87
N LYS A 130 1.05 8.40 -1.32
CA LYS A 130 2.02 7.91 -2.29
C LYS A 130 1.85 8.56 -3.66
N SER A 131 0.62 8.80 -4.09
CA SER A 131 0.33 9.49 -5.37
C SER A 131 0.83 10.94 -5.37
N LEU A 132 0.84 11.59 -4.20
CA LEU A 132 1.45 12.92 -4.00
C LEU A 132 2.98 12.89 -3.88
N GLY A 133 3.59 11.69 -3.85
CA GLY A 133 5.05 11.51 -3.79
C GLY A 133 5.62 11.49 -2.38
N TYR A 134 4.79 11.47 -1.33
CA TYR A 134 5.26 11.30 0.04
C TYR A 134 5.90 9.93 0.21
N ILE A 135 6.83 9.85 1.16
CA ILE A 135 7.41 8.60 1.61
C ILE A 135 6.61 8.18 2.85
N VAL A 136 6.04 6.99 2.80
CA VAL A 136 5.13 6.49 3.83
C VAL A 136 5.68 5.16 4.33
N GLY A 137 5.91 5.05 5.63
CA GLY A 137 6.33 3.80 6.28
C GLY A 137 5.42 3.48 7.48
N ARG A 138 5.23 2.21 7.80
CA ARG A 138 4.47 1.80 8.99
C ARG A 138 5.16 2.30 10.26
N HIS A 139 4.40 2.97 11.12
CA HIS A 139 4.91 3.49 12.39
C HIS A 139 5.44 2.34 13.26
N GLY A 140 6.58 2.56 13.90
CA GLY A 140 7.23 1.56 14.76
C GLY A 140 7.85 0.37 14.01
N VAL A 141 7.77 0.33 12.67
CA VAL A 141 8.41 -0.73 11.86
C VAL A 141 9.74 -0.20 11.29
N PRO A 142 10.89 -0.76 11.69
CA PRO A 142 12.17 -0.32 11.15
C PRO A 142 12.30 -0.62 9.65
N TRP A 143 12.77 0.36 8.88
CA TRP A 143 13.04 0.21 7.45
C TRP A 143 14.10 -0.86 7.13
N ILE A 144 15.03 -1.11 8.06
CA ILE A 144 16.08 -2.12 7.92
C ILE A 144 16.19 -2.92 9.21
N VAL A 145 16.04 -4.25 9.10
CA VAL A 145 16.24 -5.19 10.20
C VAL A 145 17.36 -6.16 9.82
N LYS A 146 18.45 -6.12 10.59
CA LYS A 146 19.56 -7.08 10.49
C LYS A 146 19.47 -8.05 11.64
N ILE A 147 19.19 -9.32 11.35
CA ILE A 147 19.24 -10.38 12.36
C ILE A 147 20.71 -10.79 12.52
N PRO A 148 21.28 -10.72 13.75
CA PRO A 148 22.62 -11.23 14.00
C PRO A 148 22.66 -12.73 13.72
N LYS A 149 23.64 -13.20 12.95
CA LYS A 149 23.85 -14.65 12.75
C LYS A 149 24.05 -15.33 14.11
N GLY A 150 23.24 -16.34 14.42
CA GLY A 150 23.41 -17.18 15.61
C GLY A 150 22.38 -17.03 16.74
N ARG A 151 21.24 -16.37 16.51
CA ARG A 151 20.09 -16.45 17.43
C ARG A 151 18.83 -16.81 16.65
N ASP A 152 18.33 -18.02 16.88
CA ASP A 152 17.01 -18.44 16.43
C ASP A 152 15.97 -17.67 17.24
N ILE A 153 15.55 -16.52 16.71
CA ILE A 153 14.34 -15.85 17.16
C ILE A 153 13.20 -16.33 16.26
N ASN A 154 12.38 -17.25 16.78
CA ASN A 154 11.06 -17.49 16.23
C ASN A 154 10.30 -16.17 16.28
N ILE A 155 10.16 -15.51 15.14
CA ILE A 155 9.27 -14.36 14.99
C ILE A 155 7.87 -14.96 14.87
N THR A 156 7.26 -15.24 16.02
CA THR A 156 5.82 -15.49 16.08
C THR A 156 5.11 -14.24 15.58
N SER A 157 4.23 -14.42 14.60
CA SER A 157 3.30 -13.42 14.10
C SER A 157 2.31 -13.05 15.22
N ASP A 158 2.69 -12.06 16.02
CA ASP A 158 1.81 -11.45 17.00
C ASP A 158 2.22 -9.96 17.10
N PRO A 159 1.28 -8.99 17.10
CA PRO A 159 1.60 -7.57 17.12
C PRO A 159 1.96 -7.18 18.57
N VAL A 160 3.08 -7.67 19.06
CA VAL A 160 3.52 -7.46 20.44
C VAL A 160 4.45 -6.26 20.51
N SER A 161 3.89 -5.17 21.04
CA SER A 161 4.49 -4.35 22.10
C SER A 161 5.98 -4.61 22.33
N LEU A 162 6.82 -3.89 21.59
CA LEU A 162 8.23 -3.73 21.95
C LEU A 162 8.31 -2.72 23.10
N GLN A 163 8.04 -3.20 24.31
CA GLN A 163 8.49 -2.54 25.54
C GLN A 163 10.02 -2.55 25.53
N VAL A 164 10.60 -1.48 24.97
CA VAL A 164 12.02 -1.16 25.15
C VAL A 164 12.21 -0.88 26.63
N THR A 165 12.92 -1.77 27.31
CA THR A 165 13.35 -1.57 28.69
C THR A 165 14.31 -0.38 28.77
N PRO A 166 14.03 0.67 29.56
CA PRO A 166 14.99 1.73 29.79
C PRO A 166 16.04 1.25 30.80
N LYS A 167 17.31 1.33 30.40
CA LYS A 167 18.46 1.22 31.30
C LYS A 167 18.28 2.24 32.42
N ARG A 168 18.06 1.77 33.65
CA ARG A 168 18.07 2.61 34.86
C ARG A 168 19.47 3.22 35.04
N HIS A 169 19.56 4.54 34.98
CA HIS A 169 20.44 5.35 35.85
C HIS A 169 20.00 6.81 35.80
N GLY A 170 19.75 7.39 36.98
CA GLY A 170 19.49 8.82 37.17
C GLY A 170 18.02 9.15 37.45
N VAL A 171 17.67 9.24 38.72
CA VAL A 171 16.44 9.87 39.21
C VAL A 171 16.49 11.34 38.83
N MET A 172 15.56 11.79 38.00
CA MET A 172 15.11 13.17 37.99
C MET A 172 13.63 13.16 37.63
N ASP A 173 12.79 13.49 38.61
CA ASP A 173 11.37 13.79 38.41
C ASP A 173 11.25 14.83 37.31
N VAL A 174 10.64 14.45 36.19
CA VAL A 174 10.16 15.39 35.18
C VAL A 174 8.66 15.14 35.06
N GLU A 175 7.90 16.15 35.47
CA GLU A 175 6.44 16.20 35.37
C GLU A 175 5.93 15.78 33.98
N PRO A 176 4.79 15.06 33.89
CA PRO A 176 4.15 14.80 32.62
C PRO A 176 3.36 16.04 32.20
N LYS A 177 4.01 16.94 31.46
CA LYS A 177 3.33 18.06 30.80
C LYS A 177 3.36 17.81 29.30
N GLU A 178 2.27 17.20 28.79
CA GLU A 178 1.55 17.57 27.56
C GLU A 178 0.65 16.43 27.05
N GLU A 179 0.96 15.15 27.33
CA GLU A 179 0.19 13.99 26.86
C GLU A 179 -1.27 13.97 27.35
N SER A 180 -1.57 14.59 28.50
CA SER A 180 -2.93 14.65 29.04
C SER A 180 -3.88 15.53 28.21
N SER A 181 -3.38 16.44 27.37
CA SER A 181 -4.21 17.42 26.65
C SER A 181 -4.88 16.84 25.40
N LEU A 182 -4.12 16.11 24.58
CA LEU A 182 -4.58 15.52 23.32
C LEU A 182 -5.45 14.28 23.54
N VAL A 183 -5.11 13.43 24.51
CA VAL A 183 -5.95 12.30 24.92
C VAL A 183 -7.31 12.80 25.43
N ALA A 184 -7.35 13.88 26.22
CA ALA A 184 -8.60 14.49 26.67
C ALA A 184 -9.44 15.06 25.51
N LEU A 185 -8.82 15.68 24.51
CA LEU A 185 -9.51 16.14 23.29
C LEU A 185 -10.13 14.97 22.52
N PHE A 186 -9.42 13.85 22.37
CA PHE A 186 -9.93 12.67 21.69
C PHE A 186 -11.08 12.00 22.45
N TYR A 187 -11.01 11.91 23.78
CA TYR A 187 -12.12 11.43 24.60
C TYR A 187 -13.38 12.27 24.44
N ASN A 188 -13.24 13.61 24.37
CA ASN A 188 -14.39 14.51 24.14
C ASN A 188 -15.06 14.29 22.77
N ILE A 189 -14.35 13.69 21.81
CA ILE A 189 -14.84 13.36 20.46
C ILE A 189 -15.23 11.86 20.36
N GLN A 190 -15.26 11.14 21.49
CA GLN A 190 -15.52 9.69 21.59
C GLN A 190 -14.53 8.82 20.80
N ILE A 191 -13.29 9.27 20.69
CA ILE A 191 -12.20 8.52 20.08
C ILE A 191 -11.43 7.82 21.20
N ASN A 192 -11.59 6.50 21.29
CA ASN A 192 -11.07 5.71 22.43
C ASN A 192 -9.72 5.04 22.15
N GLU A 193 -9.35 4.83 20.88
CA GLU A 193 -8.04 4.30 20.49
C GLU A 193 -7.41 5.23 19.44
N VAL A 194 -6.27 5.82 19.81
CA VAL A 194 -5.46 6.69 18.95
C VAL A 194 -4.07 6.08 18.90
N ARG A 195 -3.77 5.37 17.81
CA ARG A 195 -2.42 4.87 17.57
C ARG A 195 -1.88 5.38 16.24
N PRO A 196 -0.62 5.81 16.19
CA PRO A 196 0.00 6.18 14.93
C PRO A 196 0.16 4.92 14.07
N VAL A 197 -0.19 5.03 12.79
CA VAL A 197 -0.16 3.94 11.82
C VAL A 197 0.93 4.15 10.78
N PHE A 198 1.15 5.39 10.33
CA PHE A 198 2.21 5.71 9.38
C PHE A 198 3.10 6.88 9.82
N ASP A 199 4.39 6.73 9.55
CA ASP A 199 5.38 7.79 9.51
C ASP A 199 5.43 8.36 8.09
N VAL A 200 5.14 9.66 7.94
CA VAL A 200 5.10 10.32 6.63
C VAL A 200 6.23 11.33 6.50
N TYR A 201 7.02 11.20 5.43
CA TYR A 201 8.15 12.07 5.13
C TYR A 201 7.93 12.78 3.79
N LEU A 202 8.44 14.02 3.69
CA LEU A 202 8.39 14.80 2.46
C LEU A 202 9.00 14.05 1.25
N PRO A 203 8.54 14.33 0.02
CA PRO A 203 9.16 13.82 -1.20
C PRO A 203 10.65 14.20 -1.26
N ASN A 204 11.54 13.24 -1.00
CA ASN A 204 12.98 13.50 -0.90
C ASN A 204 13.80 12.45 -1.63
N ARG A 205 14.46 12.87 -2.72
CA ARG A 205 15.35 12.00 -3.51
C ARG A 205 16.59 11.52 -2.76
N LYS A 206 16.94 12.14 -1.64
CA LYS A 206 18.08 11.77 -0.78
C LYS A 206 17.67 10.93 0.42
N PHE A 207 16.41 10.50 0.51
CA PHE A 207 15.94 9.63 1.59
C PHE A 207 16.78 8.35 1.69
N LYS A 208 17.11 7.95 2.92
CA LYS A 208 17.87 6.74 3.21
C LYS A 208 17.12 5.92 4.25
N LYS A 209 16.73 4.70 3.91
CA LYS A 209 16.14 3.73 4.85
C LYS A 209 16.97 3.49 6.11
N SER A 210 18.30 3.59 6.02
CA SER A 210 19.19 3.43 7.17
C SER A 210 19.20 4.63 8.12
N CYS A 211 18.73 5.79 7.67
CA CYS A 211 18.69 7.04 8.43
C CYS A 211 17.56 7.90 7.86
N PRO A 212 16.29 7.55 8.14
CA PRO A 212 15.13 8.21 7.54
C PRO A 212 14.96 9.66 8.03
N GLY A 213 15.55 10.00 9.18
CA GLY A 213 15.28 11.26 9.88
C GLY A 213 13.94 11.19 10.63
N ASP A 214 13.47 12.34 11.09
CA ASP A 214 12.17 12.45 11.73
C ASP A 214 11.04 12.53 10.68
N PRO A 215 9.88 11.90 10.92
CA PRO A 215 8.70 12.08 10.09
C PRO A 215 8.26 13.55 10.06
N SER A 216 7.74 14.00 8.92
CA SER A 216 7.15 15.33 8.78
C SER A 216 5.81 15.43 9.51
N PHE A 217 5.04 14.33 9.53
CA PHE A 217 3.88 14.16 10.37
C PHE A 217 3.58 12.66 10.57
N LEU A 218 2.78 12.35 11.58
CA LEU A 218 2.28 11.01 11.88
C LEU A 218 0.82 10.90 11.45
N LEU A 219 0.47 9.80 10.78
CA LEU A 219 -0.93 9.49 10.50
C LEU A 219 -1.49 8.59 11.61
N TYR A 220 -2.62 9.00 12.17
CA TYR A 220 -3.37 8.21 13.16
C TYR A 220 -4.65 7.68 12.53
N LEU A 221 -4.99 6.43 12.86
CA LEU A 221 -6.32 5.88 12.57
C LEU A 221 -7.10 5.83 13.88
N THR A 222 -8.33 6.32 13.85
CA THR A 222 -9.21 6.40 15.02
C THR A 222 -10.46 5.57 14.76
N CYS A 223 -10.73 4.58 15.60
CA CYS A 223 -12.00 3.86 15.58
C CYS A 223 -12.96 4.48 16.60
N LYS A 224 -14.20 4.72 16.18
CA LYS A 224 -15.30 4.99 17.11
C LYS A 224 -15.96 3.66 17.44
N TYR A 225 -15.98 3.30 18.72
CA TYR A 225 -16.90 2.29 19.20
C TYR A 225 -18.26 2.96 19.35
N VAL A 226 -19.25 2.51 18.58
CA VAL A 226 -20.67 2.90 18.74
C VAL A 226 -21.33 1.92 19.69
#